data_AF-A0A350P3G6-F1
#
_entry.id   AF-A0A350P3G6-F1
#
_cell.length_a   1.000
_cell.length_b   1.000
_cell.length_c   1.000
_cell.angle_alpha   90.00
_cell.angle_beta   90.00
_cell.angle_gamma   90.00
#
_symmetry.space_group_name_H-M   'P 1'
#
loop_
_entity.id
_entity.type
_entity.pdbx_description
1 polymer ?
#
loop_
_entity_poly.entity_id
_entity_poly.type
_entity_poly.pdbx_seq_one_letter_code
_entity_poly.pdbx_strand_id
1 'polypeptide(L)'
;MFVRITGYDSEDIAIESTDPNDFGVTWAQVSAKRTELENAEPMRVLRLERDRRIAETDWWALGDRTMTSAQTTYRQALRDITTQTPSLDANTGALTGIT
;
A
#
# COMPACT_ATOMS: atom_id res chain seq x y z
N MET A 1 15.27 23.26 -0.52
CA MET A 1 16.46 22.39 -0.58
C MET A 1 16.57 21.68 0.77
N PHE A 2 16.84 20.38 0.80
CA PHE A 2 17.03 19.67 2.06
C PHE A 2 18.49 19.86 2.52
N VAL A 3 18.69 20.26 3.77
CA VAL A 3 19.99 20.45 4.42
C VAL A 3 19.98 19.66 5.73
N ARG A 4 21.05 18.93 6.01
CA ARG A 4 21.21 18.22 7.27
C ARG A 4 22.12 19.04 8.19
N ILE A 5 21.65 19.27 9.42
CA ILE A 5 22.49 19.88 10.45
C ILE A 5 23.44 18.80 10.99
N THR A 6 24.74 19.01 10.84
CA THR A 6 25.78 18.07 11.30
C THR A 6 26.40 18.49 12.63
N GLY A 7 26.17 19.73 13.06
CA GLY A 7 26.65 20.26 14.33
C GLY A 7 26.31 21.74 14.50
N TYR A 8 26.95 22.37 15.49
CA TYR A 8 26.93 23.81 15.71
C TYR A 8 28.36 24.30 15.83
N ASP A 9 28.63 25.53 15.37
CA ASP A 9 29.93 26.17 15.53
C ASP A 9 30.09 26.80 16.93
N SER A 10 31.20 27.51 17.16
CA SER A 10 31.50 28.17 18.44
C SER A 10 30.59 29.35 18.78
N GLU A 11 29.76 29.79 17.83
CA GLU A 11 28.80 30.89 17.99
C GLU A 11 27.36 30.35 18.09
N ASP A 12 27.20 29.04 18.32
CA ASP A 12 25.91 28.31 18.34
C ASP A 12 25.12 28.40 17.02
N ILE A 13 25.80 28.60 15.89
CA ILE A 13 25.18 28.60 14.56
C ILE A 13 25.21 27.18 13.98
N ALA A 14 24.10 26.75 13.36
CA ALA A 14 23.98 25.43 12.77
C ALA A 14 24.93 25.23 11.58
N ILE A 15 25.68 24.13 11.61
CA ILE A 15 26.51 23.68 10.48
C ILE A 15 25.62 22.87 9.54
N GLU A 16 25.33 23.45 8.38
CA GLU A 16 24.52 22.83 7.35
C GLU A 16 25.38 22.00 6.39
N SER A 17 24.99 20.74 6.17
CA SER A 17 25.58 19.86 5.16
C SER A 17 24.55 19.46 4.11
N THR A 18 25.04 19.44 2.87
CA THR A 18 24.32 18.94 1.70
C THR A 18 24.95 17.67 1.15
N ASP A 19 25.99 17.14 1.79
CA ASP A 19 26.63 15.89 1.38
C ASP A 19 25.69 14.71 1.67
N PRO A 20 25.30 13.91 0.66
CA PRO A 20 24.48 12.73 0.86
C PRO A 20 25.04 11.72 1.87
N ASN A 21 26.37 11.66 2.05
CA ASN A 21 27.01 10.77 3.02
C ASN A 21 26.65 11.13 4.45
N ASP A 22 26.44 12.42 4.73
CA ASP A 22 26.05 12.87 6.05
C ASP A 22 24.63 12.49 6.39
N PHE A 23 23.78 12.13 5.40
CA PHE A 23 22.35 11.88 5.63
C PHE A 23 22.04 10.57 6.37
N GLY A 24 23.03 9.69 6.57
CA GLY A 24 22.87 8.44 7.31
C GLY A 24 22.01 7.40 6.58
N VAL A 25 21.59 7.69 5.35
CA VAL A 25 20.92 6.79 4.42
C VAL A 25 21.49 7.02 3.03
N THR A 26 21.66 5.94 2.28
CA THR A 26 22.13 6.01 0.89
C THR A 26 20.95 6.11 -0.07
N TRP A 27 21.18 6.70 -1.24
CA TRP A 27 20.20 6.69 -2.33
C TRP A 27 19.77 5.28 -2.72
N ALA A 28 20.68 4.30 -2.63
CA ALA A 28 20.36 2.90 -2.89
C ALA A 28 19.34 2.34 -1.89
N GLN A 29 19.47 2.66 -0.60
CA GLN A 29 18.51 2.26 0.43
C GLN A 29 17.13 2.89 0.20
N VAL A 30 17.09 4.19 -0.12
CA VAL A 30 15.84 4.90 -0.41
C VAL A 30 15.15 4.31 -1.65
N SER A 31 15.91 4.08 -2.72
CA SER A 31 15.38 3.50 -3.96
C SER A 31 14.85 2.08 -3.73
N ALA A 32 15.61 1.23 -3.03
CA ALA A 32 15.18 -0.12 -2.69
C ALA A 32 13.89 -0.12 -1.88
N LYS A 33 13.78 0.77 -0.87
CA LYS A 33 12.56 0.86 -0.07
C LYS A 33 11.37 1.37 -0.87
N ARG A 34 11.59 2.31 -1.78
CA ARG A 34 10.56 2.78 -2.71
C ARG A 34 10.03 1.63 -3.55
N THR A 35 10.90 0.84 -4.17
CA THR A 35 10.49 -0.33 -4.98
C THR A 35 9.76 -1.37 -4.15
N GLU A 36 10.21 -1.63 -2.93
CA GLU A 36 9.51 -2.53 -2.01
C GLU A 36 8.06 -2.07 -1.75
N LEU A 37 7.86 -0.78 -1.48
CA LEU A 37 6.54 -0.20 -1.24
C LEU A 37 5.66 -0.21 -2.50
N GLU A 38 6.22 0.16 -3.65
CA GLU A 38 5.52 0.12 -4.95
C GLU A 38 5.04 -1.30 -5.28
N ASN A 39 5.85 -2.32 -5.00
CA ASN A 39 5.47 -3.73 -5.22
C ASN A 39 4.44 -4.26 -4.21
N ALA A 40 4.40 -3.71 -2.99
CA ALA A 40 3.45 -4.12 -1.96
C ALA A 40 2.06 -3.48 -2.14
N GLU A 41 2.00 -2.32 -2.79
CA GLU A 41 0.80 -1.50 -2.92
C GLU A 41 -0.38 -2.19 -3.64
N PRO A 42 -0.20 -2.90 -4.78
CA PRO A 42 -1.32 -3.57 -5.46
C PRO A 42 -2.06 -4.56 -4.56
N MET A 43 -1.33 -5.33 -3.75
CA MET A 43 -1.92 -6.29 -2.82
C MET A 43 -2.64 -5.60 -1.65
N ARG A 44 -2.14 -4.44 -1.21
CA ARG A 44 -2.81 -3.61 -0.19
C ARG A 44 -4.16 -3.10 -0.71
N VAL A 45 -4.17 -2.52 -1.92
CA VAL A 45 -5.39 -2.00 -2.55
C VAL A 45 -6.40 -3.12 -2.83
N LEU A 46 -5.95 -4.30 -3.26
CA LEU A 46 -6.81 -5.47 -3.44
C LEU A 46 -7.55 -5.86 -2.16
N ARG A 47 -6.84 -5.91 -1.03
CA ARG A 47 -7.42 -6.27 0.28
C ARG A 47 -8.44 -5.23 0.74
N LEU A 48 -8.17 -3.95 0.51
CA LEU A 48 -9.13 -2.88 0.84
C LEU A 48 -10.41 -3.01 0.02
N GLU A 49 -10.31 -3.24 -1.30
CA GLU A 49 -11.50 -3.39 -2.14
C GLU A 49 -12.28 -4.66 -1.80
N ARG A 50 -11.59 -5.76 -1.46
CA ARG A 50 -12.22 -6.96 -0.91
C ARG A 50 -13.01 -6.64 0.35
N ASP A 51 -12.39 -5.99 1.33
CA ASP A 51 -13.00 -5.72 2.62
C ASP A 51 -14.21 -4.77 2.46
N ARG A 52 -14.10 -3.78 1.57
CA ARG A 52 -15.20 -2.90 1.16
C ARG A 52 -16.40 -3.70 0.63
N ARG A 53 -16.18 -4.58 -0.34
CA ARG A 53 -17.26 -5.40 -0.95
C ARG A 53 -17.84 -6.44 0.01
N ILE A 54 -17.03 -7.00 0.91
CA ILE A 54 -17.51 -7.89 1.97
C ILE A 54 -18.42 -7.12 2.93
N ALA A 55 -18.05 -5.89 3.31
CA ALA A 55 -18.89 -5.05 4.17
C ALA A 55 -20.21 -4.67 3.47
N GLU A 56 -20.18 -4.29 2.20
CA GLU A 56 -21.38 -3.97 1.41
C GLU A 56 -22.37 -5.13 1.31
N THR A 57 -21.85 -6.36 1.34
CA THR A 57 -22.66 -7.59 1.23
C THR A 57 -22.89 -8.27 2.57
N ASP A 58 -22.50 -7.65 3.68
CA ASP A 58 -22.56 -8.29 4.99
C ASP A 58 -24.00 -8.54 5.47
N TRP A 59 -24.92 -7.65 5.08
CA TRP A 59 -26.35 -7.80 5.37
C TRP A 59 -26.98 -9.06 4.75
N TRP A 60 -26.33 -9.72 3.78
CA TRP A 60 -26.78 -11.00 3.25
C TRP A 60 -26.74 -12.12 4.30
N ALA A 61 -25.83 -12.01 5.27
CA ALA A 61 -25.54 -13.02 6.27
C ALA A 61 -26.22 -12.75 7.63
N LEU A 62 -27.23 -11.88 7.67
CA LEU A 62 -28.05 -11.67 8.86
C LEU A 62 -28.94 -12.89 9.14
N GLY A 63 -29.26 -13.13 10.41
CA GLY A 63 -29.99 -14.32 10.84
C GLY A 63 -31.44 -14.43 10.33
N ASP A 64 -32.02 -13.31 9.89
CA ASP A 64 -33.35 -13.23 9.28
C ASP A 64 -33.34 -13.58 7.78
N ARG A 65 -32.16 -13.83 7.20
CA ARG A 65 -31.97 -14.10 5.78
C ARG A 65 -31.22 -15.40 5.56
N THR A 66 -31.50 -16.05 4.44
CA THR A 66 -30.69 -17.14 3.93
C THR A 66 -30.01 -16.67 2.65
N MET A 67 -28.67 -16.72 2.63
CA MET A 67 -27.91 -16.39 1.44
C MET A 67 -28.25 -17.35 0.30
N THR A 68 -28.44 -16.80 -0.90
CA THR A 68 -28.56 -17.62 -2.10
C THR A 68 -27.21 -18.25 -2.44
N SER A 69 -27.20 -19.34 -3.21
CA SER A 69 -25.95 -19.96 -3.66
C SER A 69 -25.05 -18.97 -4.40
N ALA A 70 -25.64 -18.08 -5.22
CA ALA A 70 -24.90 -17.04 -5.93
C ALA A 70 -24.23 -16.04 -4.97
N GLN A 71 -24.92 -15.64 -3.90
CA GLN A 71 -24.38 -14.74 -2.88
C GLN A 71 -23.22 -15.39 -2.10
N THR A 72 -23.35 -16.67 -1.76
CA THR A 72 -22.29 -17.45 -1.10
C THR A 72 -21.07 -17.57 -1.99
N THR A 73 -21.27 -17.96 -3.25
CA THR A 73 -20.18 -18.06 -4.24
C THR A 73 -19.48 -16.72 -4.45
N TYR A 74 -20.25 -15.62 -4.56
CA TYR A 74 -19.68 -14.29 -4.71
C TYR A 74 -18.81 -13.88 -3.51
N ARG A 75 -19.31 -14.04 -2.27
CA ARG A 75 -18.54 -13.70 -1.06
C ARG A 75 -17.32 -14.60 -0.89
N GLN A 76 -17.39 -15.86 -1.33
CA GLN A 76 -16.25 -16.76 -1.35
C GLN A 76 -15.19 -16.30 -2.36
N ALA A 77 -15.60 -15.98 -3.59
CA ALA A 77 -14.71 -15.45 -4.63
C ALA A 77 -13.97 -14.17 -4.18
N LEU A 78 -14.65 -13.26 -3.47
CA LEU A 78 -14.00 -12.09 -2.87
C LEU A 78 -12.90 -12.47 -1.87
N ARG A 79 -13.10 -13.50 -1.05
CA ARG A 79 -12.09 -13.95 -0.09
C ARG A 79 -10.90 -14.60 -0.79
N ASP A 80 -11.16 -15.36 -1.84
CA ASP A 80 -10.15 -16.11 -2.60
C ASP A 80 -9.35 -15.24 -3.58
N ILE A 81 -9.80 -14.00 -3.82
CA ILE A 81 -9.16 -13.04 -4.74
C ILE A 81 -7.69 -12.77 -4.39
N THR A 82 -7.28 -12.98 -3.13
CA THR A 82 -5.89 -12.77 -2.68
C THR A 82 -4.90 -13.82 -3.18
N THR A 83 -5.36 -14.85 -3.89
CA THR A 83 -4.50 -15.83 -4.57
C THR A 83 -3.96 -15.35 -5.91
N GLN A 84 -4.44 -14.19 -6.38
CA GLN A 84 -4.06 -13.61 -7.66
C GLN A 84 -2.87 -12.64 -7.52
N THR A 85 -2.32 -12.23 -8.66
CA THR A 85 -1.15 -11.33 -8.73
C THR A 85 -1.59 -9.96 -9.26
N PRO A 86 -2.20 -9.10 -8.42
CA PRO A 86 -2.70 -7.81 -8.87
C PRO A 86 -1.55 -6.87 -9.25
N SER A 87 -1.83 -5.97 -10.19
CA SER A 87 -0.95 -4.85 -10.54
C SER A 87 -1.76 -3.56 -10.60
N LEU A 88 -1.11 -2.42 -10.38
CA LEU A 88 -1.74 -1.11 -10.56
C LEU A 88 -1.48 -0.60 -11.97
N ASP A 89 -2.54 -0.14 -12.61
CA ASP A 89 -2.43 0.59 -13.87
C ASP A 89 -1.74 1.94 -13.63
N ALA A 90 -0.67 2.20 -14.37
CA ALA A 90 0.18 3.38 -14.17
C ALA A 90 -0.52 4.72 -14.49
N ASN A 91 -1.61 4.70 -15.26
CA ASN A 91 -2.32 5.90 -15.71
C ASN A 91 -3.54 6.21 -14.83
N THR A 92 -4.20 5.18 -14.32
CA THR A 92 -5.50 5.28 -13.62
C THR A 92 -5.42 4.93 -12.15
N GLY A 93 -4.38 4.21 -11.71
CA GLY A 93 -4.28 3.65 -10.36
C GLY A 93 -5.29 2.52 -10.09
N ALA A 94 -5.97 2.02 -11.12
CA ALA A 94 -6.90 0.92 -10.99
C ALA A 94 -6.17 -0.42 -10.85
N LEU A 95 -6.79 -1.37 -10.15
CA LEU A 95 -6.27 -2.74 -10.08
C LEU A 95 -6.49 -3.49 -11.41
N THR A 96 -5.48 -4.23 -11.82
CA THR A 96 -5.46 -5.09 -13.01
C THR A 96 -4.98 -6.49 -12.63
N GLY A 97 -5.19 -7.49 -13.51
CA GLY A 97 -4.78 -8.87 -13.23
C GLY A 97 -5.64 -9.59 -12.20
N ILE A 98 -6.91 -9.15 -12.05
CA ILE A 98 -7.90 -9.73 -11.16
C ILE A 98 -9.04 -10.30 -12.01
N THR A 99 -9.42 -11.55 -11.75
CA THR A 99 -10.51 -12.28 -12.44
C THR A 99 -11.50 -12.87 -11.45
#